data_AF-A0AA35S3A9-F1
#
_entry.id   AF-A0AA35S3A9-F1
#
_cell.length_a   1.000
_cell.length_b   1.000
_cell.length_c   1.000
_cell.angle_alpha   90.00
_cell.angle_beta   90.00
_cell.angle_gamma   90.00
#
_symmetry.space_group_name_H-M   'P 1'
#
loop_
_entity.id
_entity.type
_entity.pdbx_description
1 polymer ?
#
loop_
_entity_poly.entity_id
_entity_poly.type
_entity_poly.pdbx_seq_one_letter_code
_entity_poly.pdbx_strand_id
1 'polypeptide(L)'
;MSRDLADEDIYVSRGGMIPVRWTAPEALLHKQYSTASDVWSYGCVLYEIWSLGHKPFESTQIRTILQLVSKGYRLPPPSGCPKKIYNLMIDTWHPDSSSRPQPRDVLKGLLGNVEQVLAIPPEDVPADSQAAVLGAPLDRASRLYQDLQNTYTV
;
A
#
# COMPACT_ATOMS: atom_id res chain seq x y z
N MET A 1 12.70 10.48 -8.99
CA MET A 1 12.68 11.90 -8.52
C MET A 1 12.97 11.89 -7.03
N SER A 2 14.24 11.82 -6.65
CA SER A 2 14.70 12.02 -5.27
C SER A 2 15.66 13.20 -5.31
N ARG A 3 15.44 14.21 -4.45
CA ARG A 3 16.35 15.36 -4.29
C ARG A 3 16.73 15.43 -2.82
N ASP A 4 18.00 15.76 -2.57
CA ASP A 4 18.57 15.80 -1.23
C ASP A 4 17.83 16.82 -0.34
N LEU A 5 17.36 16.33 0.80
CA LEU A 5 16.78 17.13 1.88
C LEU A 5 17.93 17.77 2.66
N ALA A 6 18.29 18.99 2.29
CA ALA A 6 19.19 19.80 3.09
C ALA A 6 18.40 20.43 4.25
N ASP A 7 18.56 19.84 5.43
CA ASP A 7 18.30 20.38 6.79
C ASP A 7 16.85 20.67 7.26
N GLU A 8 15.81 20.46 6.43
CA GLU A 8 14.43 20.46 6.93
C GLU A 8 13.68 19.15 6.60
N ASP A 9 13.13 18.51 7.63
CA ASP A 9 12.31 17.28 7.53
C ASP A 9 10.99 17.48 6.74
N ILE A 10 10.71 18.71 6.32
CA ILE A 10 9.48 19.13 5.63
C ILE A 10 9.85 19.89 4.35
N TYR A 11 9.48 19.32 3.21
CA TYR A 11 9.56 19.97 1.90
C TYR A 11 8.20 20.61 1.55
N VAL A 12 8.22 21.84 1.03
CA VAL A 12 7.02 22.52 0.50
C VAL A 12 7.10 22.69 -1.01
N SER A 13 6.21 22.02 -1.75
CA SER A 13 6.19 22.08 -3.23
C SER A 13 5.54 23.35 -3.77
N ARG A 14 6.16 23.95 -4.80
CA ARG A 14 5.67 25.18 -5.48
C ARG A 14 4.77 24.92 -6.71
N GLY A 15 4.45 23.67 -7.03
CA GLY A 15 3.52 23.34 -8.13
C GLY A 15 3.79 21.98 -8.80
N GLY A 16 2.70 21.30 -9.22
CA GLY A 16 2.74 20.00 -9.90
C GLY A 16 1.44 19.20 -9.72
N MET A 17 1.13 18.30 -10.66
CA MET A 17 0.07 17.30 -10.47
C MET A 17 0.54 16.25 -9.47
N ILE A 18 -0.21 16.03 -8.40
CA ILE A 18 0.10 15.04 -7.37
C ILE A 18 -0.93 13.92 -7.36
N PRO A 19 -0.53 12.68 -7.04
CA PRO A 19 -1.42 11.53 -7.03
C PRO A 19 -2.33 11.56 -5.79
N VAL A 20 -3.50 12.19 -5.91
CA VAL A 20 -4.38 12.53 -4.76
C VAL A 20 -4.70 11.33 -3.85
N ARG A 21 -4.90 10.12 -4.40
CA ARG A 21 -5.32 8.94 -3.61
C ARG A 21 -4.23 8.39 -2.69
N TRP A 22 -2.97 8.62 -3.04
CA TRP A 22 -1.82 8.16 -2.27
C TRP A 22 -1.27 9.26 -1.37
N THR A 23 -1.71 10.50 -1.56
CA THR A 23 -1.11 11.64 -0.87
C THR A 23 -1.70 11.82 0.53
N ALA A 24 -0.84 11.99 1.53
CA ALA A 24 -1.23 12.29 2.91
C ALA A 24 -2.07 13.58 3.03
N PRO A 25 -2.96 13.69 4.02
CA PRO A 25 -3.85 14.85 4.17
C PRO A 25 -3.09 16.18 4.31
N GLU A 26 -1.98 16.21 5.05
CA GLU A 26 -1.12 17.39 5.22
C GLU A 26 -0.40 17.79 3.91
N ALA A 27 0.00 16.80 3.11
CA ALA A 27 0.61 17.05 1.80
C ALA A 27 -0.42 17.53 0.77
N LEU A 28 -1.68 17.08 0.87
CA LEU A 28 -2.79 17.59 0.05
C LEU A 28 -3.15 19.04 0.40
N LEU A 29 -3.31 19.35 1.69
CA LEU A 29 -3.79 20.63 2.21
C LEU A 29 -2.72 21.71 2.22
N HIS A 30 -1.54 21.39 2.73
CA HIS A 30 -0.49 22.37 3.04
C HIS A 30 0.74 22.22 2.15
N LYS A 31 0.73 21.25 1.21
CA LYS A 31 1.90 20.90 0.39
C LYS A 31 3.14 20.56 1.23
N GLN A 32 2.94 20.09 2.46
CA GLN A 32 4.00 19.66 3.36
C GLN A 32 4.28 18.18 3.13
N TYR A 33 5.45 17.87 2.60
CA TYR A 33 5.92 16.52 2.36
C TYR A 33 7.05 16.22 3.33
N SER A 34 6.99 15.06 3.96
CA SER A 34 7.96 14.58 4.94
C SER A 34 8.06 13.07 4.84
N THR A 35 9.02 12.48 5.56
CA THR A 35 9.08 11.02 5.72
C THR A 35 7.75 10.44 6.23
N ALA A 36 7.03 11.14 7.12
CA ALA A 36 5.73 10.71 7.61
C ALA A 36 4.64 10.73 6.52
N SER A 37 4.71 11.66 5.57
CA SER A 37 3.81 11.69 4.40
C SER A 37 4.12 10.57 3.40
N ASP A 38 5.38 10.15 3.31
CA ASP A 38 5.78 8.99 2.51
C ASP A 38 5.31 7.69 3.17
N VAL A 39 5.36 7.60 4.51
CA VAL A 39 4.80 6.46 5.27
C VAL A 39 3.32 6.28 5.00
N TRP A 40 2.54 7.37 4.92
CA TRP A 40 1.13 7.30 4.52
C TRP A 40 0.97 6.70 3.11
N SER A 41 1.75 7.23 2.16
CA SER A 41 1.75 6.78 0.77
C SER A 41 2.14 5.31 0.66
N TYR A 42 3.07 4.84 1.49
CA TYR A 42 3.46 3.45 1.59
C TYR A 42 2.32 2.56 2.10
N GLY A 43 1.53 3.02 3.07
CA GLY A 43 0.28 2.35 3.48
C GLY A 43 -0.70 2.15 2.33
N CYS A 44 -0.84 3.16 1.46
CA CYS A 44 -1.63 3.04 0.24
C CYS A 44 -1.09 1.99 -0.74
N VAL A 45 0.24 1.89 -0.88
CA VAL A 45 0.87 0.84 -1.70
C VAL A 45 0.68 -0.55 -1.09
N LEU A 46 0.78 -0.68 0.24
CA LEU A 46 0.48 -1.94 0.93
C LEU A 46 -0.96 -2.37 0.67
N TYR A 47 -1.91 -1.42 0.69
CA TYR A 47 -3.29 -1.71 0.31
C TYR A 47 -3.36 -2.24 -1.11
N GLU A 48 -2.73 -1.58 -2.09
CA GLU A 48 -2.73 -2.03 -3.49
C GLU A 48 -2.18 -3.45 -3.65
N ILE A 49 -1.08 -3.77 -2.97
CA ILE A 49 -0.46 -5.10 -3.01
C ILE A 49 -1.47 -6.15 -2.54
N TRP A 50 -2.12 -5.92 -1.40
CA TRP A 50 -3.07 -6.88 -0.82
C TRP A 50 -4.43 -6.89 -1.49
N SER A 51 -4.79 -5.82 -2.20
CA SER A 51 -5.97 -5.77 -3.04
C SER A 51 -5.66 -6.10 -4.50
N LEU A 52 -4.55 -6.79 -4.79
CA LEU A 52 -4.20 -7.26 -6.14
C LEU A 52 -4.25 -6.15 -7.22
N GLY A 53 -3.80 -4.94 -6.87
CA GLY A 53 -3.69 -3.79 -7.77
C GLY A 53 -4.89 -2.84 -7.80
N HIS A 54 -5.94 -3.08 -6.98
CA HIS A 54 -7.02 -2.10 -6.83
C HIS A 54 -6.51 -0.76 -6.28
N LYS A 55 -6.98 0.34 -6.87
CA LYS A 55 -6.56 1.68 -6.44
C LYS A 55 -7.16 2.03 -5.07
N PRO A 56 -6.40 2.68 -4.18
CA PRO A 56 -6.96 3.22 -2.95
C PRO A 56 -8.08 4.21 -3.29
N PHE A 57 -9.22 4.07 -2.62
CA PHE A 57 -10.42 4.89 -2.85
C PHE A 57 -10.94 4.86 -4.31
N GLU A 58 -10.85 3.71 -4.99
CA GLU A 58 -11.28 3.56 -6.39
C GLU A 58 -12.74 3.99 -6.63
N SER A 59 -13.66 3.59 -5.74
CA SER A 59 -15.08 3.95 -5.80
C SER A 59 -15.41 5.37 -5.32
N THR A 60 -14.42 6.12 -4.85
CA THR A 60 -14.61 7.45 -4.27
C THR A 60 -14.19 8.56 -5.23
N GLN A 61 -15.01 9.59 -5.36
CA GLN A 61 -14.66 10.76 -6.16
C GLN A 61 -13.43 11.48 -5.58
N ILE A 62 -12.49 11.87 -6.44
CA ILE A 62 -11.21 12.49 -6.02
C ILE A 62 -11.42 13.66 -5.06
N ARG A 63 -12.46 14.47 -5.33
CA ARG A 63 -12.78 15.70 -4.59
C ARG A 63 -13.27 15.43 -3.16
N THR A 64 -13.80 14.24 -2.88
CA THR A 64 -14.37 13.90 -1.57
C THR A 64 -13.41 13.10 -0.68
N ILE A 65 -12.33 12.54 -1.24
CA ILE A 65 -11.34 11.73 -0.50
C ILE A 65 -10.81 12.48 0.72
N LEU A 66 -10.38 13.74 0.52
CA LEU A 66 -9.82 14.55 1.61
C LEU A 66 -10.83 14.73 2.75
N GLN A 67 -12.09 15.01 2.42
CA GLN A 67 -13.14 15.18 3.43
C GLN A 67 -13.42 13.89 4.19
N LEU A 68 -13.42 12.73 3.52
CA LEU A 68 -13.60 11.43 4.16
C LEU A 68 -12.44 11.11 5.11
N VAL A 69 -11.22 11.27 4.63
CA VAL A 69 -9.99 11.02 5.41
C VAL A 69 -9.94 11.91 6.65
N SER A 70 -10.28 13.19 6.52
CA SER A 70 -10.36 14.14 7.64
C SER A 70 -11.47 13.81 8.64
N LYS A 71 -12.54 13.13 8.22
CA LYS A 71 -13.58 12.59 9.11
C LYS A 71 -13.19 11.29 9.81
N GLY A 72 -11.97 10.80 9.59
CA GLY A 72 -11.45 9.56 10.18
C GLY A 72 -11.76 8.30 9.37
N TYR A 73 -12.33 8.42 8.17
CA TYR A 73 -12.53 7.26 7.31
C TYR A 73 -11.19 6.67 6.86
N ARG A 74 -11.08 5.35 6.88
CA ARG A 74 -9.96 4.56 6.37
C ARG A 74 -10.48 3.44 5.49
N LEU A 75 -9.64 2.95 4.57
CA LEU A 75 -10.02 1.86 3.68
C LEU A 75 -10.28 0.58 4.50
N PRO A 76 -11.33 -0.20 4.17
CA PRO A 76 -11.56 -1.50 4.79
C PRO A 76 -10.42 -2.48 4.46
N PRO A 77 -10.22 -3.55 5.23
CA PRO A 77 -9.19 -4.55 4.91
C PRO A 77 -9.48 -5.22 3.56
N PRO A 78 -8.49 -5.37 2.67
CA PRO A 78 -8.62 -6.19 1.47
C PRO A 78 -8.94 -7.65 1.80
N SER A 79 -9.60 -8.36 0.89
CA SER A 79 -9.85 -9.80 1.03
C SER A 79 -8.53 -10.57 1.14
N GLY A 80 -8.45 -11.52 2.07
CA GLY A 80 -7.23 -12.30 2.28
C GLY A 80 -6.08 -11.55 2.98
N CYS A 81 -6.23 -10.26 3.31
CA CYS A 81 -5.20 -9.50 4.00
C CYS A 81 -5.05 -9.95 5.48
N PRO A 82 -3.85 -10.39 5.92
CA PRO A 82 -3.61 -10.76 7.30
C PRO A 82 -3.85 -9.57 8.24
N LYS A 83 -4.54 -9.82 9.36
CA LYS A 83 -4.89 -8.78 10.35
C LYS A 83 -3.69 -7.95 10.81
N LYS A 84 -2.52 -8.56 10.97
CA LYS A 84 -1.27 -7.85 11.33
C LYS A 84 -0.85 -6.83 10.29
N ILE A 85 -0.97 -7.17 9.00
CA ILE A 85 -0.62 -6.28 7.90
C ILE A 85 -1.65 -5.15 7.81
N TYR A 86 -2.94 -5.46 7.95
CA TYR A 86 -3.95 -4.41 7.98
C TYR A 86 -3.77 -3.45 9.16
N ASN A 87 -3.44 -3.94 10.36
CA ASN A 87 -3.11 -3.07 11.49
C ASN A 87 -1.92 -2.16 11.18
N LEU A 88 -0.88 -2.69 10.54
CA LEU A 88 0.25 -1.88 10.08
C LEU A 88 -0.18 -0.80 9.09
N MET A 89 -1.06 -1.11 8.12
CA MET A 89 -1.64 -0.11 7.22
C MET A 89 -2.37 0.99 8.00
N ILE A 90 -3.20 0.61 8.98
CA ILE A 90 -3.92 1.57 9.83
C ILE A 90 -2.95 2.49 10.58
N ASP A 91 -1.85 1.95 11.13
CA ASP A 91 -0.83 2.73 11.82
C ASP A 91 -0.17 3.75 10.87
N THR A 92 0.10 3.36 9.62
CA THR A 92 0.62 4.30 8.61
C THR A 92 -0.37 5.40 8.23
N TRP A 93 -1.67 5.16 8.41
CA TRP A 93 -2.73 6.14 8.14
C TRP A 93 -3.18 6.91 9.38
N HIS A 94 -2.33 7.03 10.40
CA HIS A 94 -2.63 7.85 11.57
C HIS A 94 -2.87 9.33 11.17
N PRO A 95 -3.91 10.00 11.71
CA PRO A 95 -4.24 11.39 11.34
C PRO A 95 -3.12 12.38 11.67
N ASP A 96 -2.51 12.24 12.84
CA ASP A 96 -1.31 12.98 13.23
C ASP A 96 -0.07 12.32 12.60
N SER A 97 0.71 13.10 11.87
CA SER A 97 1.91 12.67 11.15
C SER A 97 3.04 12.24 12.09
N SER A 98 3.14 12.84 13.28
CA SER A 98 4.19 12.52 14.26
C SER A 98 3.96 11.17 14.95
N SER A 99 2.70 10.75 15.02
CA SER A 99 2.27 9.47 15.58
C SER A 99 2.35 8.30 14.57
N ARG A 100 2.71 8.56 13.31
CA ARG A 100 2.90 7.50 12.31
C ARG A 100 4.20 6.73 12.60
N PRO A 101 4.26 5.43 12.31
CA PRO A 101 5.47 4.65 12.51
C PRO A 101 6.62 5.16 11.64
N GLN A 102 7.85 5.06 12.12
CA GLN A 102 9.01 5.35 11.29
C GLN A 102 9.21 4.25 10.26
N PRO A 103 9.83 4.53 9.09
CA PRO A 103 10.04 3.52 8.05
C PRO A 103 10.73 2.24 8.57
N ARG A 104 11.65 2.38 9.52
CA ARG A 104 12.33 1.24 10.18
C ARG A 104 11.37 0.33 10.95
N ASP A 105 10.33 0.88 11.55
CA ASP A 105 9.37 0.16 12.38
C ASP A 105 8.34 -0.54 11.49
N VAL A 106 7.96 0.10 10.37
CA VAL A 106 7.20 -0.53 9.29
C VAL A 106 7.93 -1.74 8.74
N LEU A 107 9.23 -1.59 8.41
CA LEU A 107 10.05 -2.70 7.92
C LEU A 107 10.13 -3.85 8.93
N LYS A 108 10.34 -3.56 10.21
CA LYS A 108 10.34 -4.59 11.28
C LYS A 108 8.99 -5.31 11.38
N GLY A 109 7.88 -4.57 11.27
CA GLY A 109 6.53 -5.15 11.29
C GLY A 109 6.28 -6.14 10.16
N LEU A 110 6.79 -5.82 8.95
CA LEU A 110 6.71 -6.69 7.77
C LEU A 110 7.63 -7.90 7.90
N LEU A 111 8.91 -7.68 8.21
CA LEU A 111 9.92 -8.75 8.26
C LEU A 111 9.72 -9.71 9.44
N GLY A 112 9.20 -9.23 10.57
CA GLY A 112 8.93 -10.06 11.74
C GLY A 112 7.88 -11.16 11.49
N ASN A 113 7.16 -11.11 10.36
CA ASN A 113 6.14 -12.09 9.99
C ASN A 113 6.33 -12.63 8.56
N VAL A 114 7.54 -12.57 8.00
CA VAL A 114 7.77 -12.92 6.59
C VAL A 114 7.26 -14.31 6.24
N GLU A 115 7.42 -15.28 7.13
CA GLU A 115 6.92 -16.66 6.96
C GLU A 115 5.38 -16.73 6.88
N GLN A 116 4.65 -15.89 7.64
CA GLN A 116 3.18 -15.85 7.59
C GLN A 116 2.66 -15.02 6.42
N VAL A 117 3.44 -14.05 5.95
CA VAL A 117 3.08 -13.14 4.85
C VAL A 117 3.37 -13.79 3.49
N LEU A 118 4.44 -14.57 3.40
CA LEU A 118 4.81 -15.36 2.22
C LEU A 118 4.18 -16.76 2.21
N ALA A 119 3.52 -17.16 3.30
CA ALA A 119 2.76 -18.40 3.32
C ALA A 119 1.60 -18.28 2.33
N ILE A 120 1.77 -18.92 1.18
CA ILE A 120 0.70 -19.15 0.23
C ILE A 120 -0.30 -20.10 0.90
N PRO A 121 -1.61 -19.78 0.96
CA PRO A 121 -2.61 -20.71 1.44
C PRO A 121 -2.49 -22.04 0.70
N PRO A 122 -2.67 -23.21 1.35
CA PRO A 122 -2.50 -24.51 0.71
C PRO A 122 -3.30 -24.66 -0.60
N GLU A 123 -4.46 -24.02 -0.67
CA GLU A 123 -5.32 -23.94 -1.85
C GLU A 123 -4.71 -23.16 -3.04
N ASP A 124 -3.83 -22.21 -2.78
CA ASP A 124 -3.19 -21.34 -3.78
C ASP A 124 -1.75 -21.78 -4.11
N VAL A 125 -1.23 -22.83 -3.44
CA VAL A 125 0.09 -23.40 -3.75
C VAL A 125 0.02 -23.99 -5.16
N PRO A 126 0.84 -23.51 -6.11
CA PRO A 126 0.80 -24.02 -7.47
C PRO A 126 1.06 -25.53 -7.47
N ALA A 127 0.16 -26.31 -8.07
CA ALA A 127 0.34 -27.77 -8.20
C ALA A 127 1.65 -28.12 -8.95
N ASP A 128 2.19 -27.19 -9.74
CA ASP A 128 3.50 -27.28 -10.36
C ASP A 128 4.57 -26.58 -9.49
N SER A 129 5.41 -27.39 -8.83
CA SER A 129 6.54 -26.95 -8.01
C SER A 129 7.54 -26.00 -8.71
N GLN A 130 7.51 -25.94 -10.05
CA GLN A 130 8.40 -25.08 -10.84
C GLN A 130 7.84 -23.67 -11.08
N ALA A 131 6.55 -23.43 -10.82
CA ALA A 131 5.92 -22.13 -11.05
C ALA A 131 6.34 -21.05 -10.02
N ALA A 132 6.84 -21.46 -8.86
CA ALA A 132 7.29 -20.58 -7.78
C ALA A 132 8.83 -20.34 -7.78
N VAL A 133 9.57 -20.91 -8.73
CA VAL A 133 11.04 -20.76 -8.78
C VAL A 133 11.41 -19.42 -9.39
N LEU A 134 12.20 -18.61 -8.66
CA LEU A 134 12.73 -17.34 -9.17
C LEU A 134 13.56 -17.61 -10.46
N GLY A 135 13.13 -17.03 -11.58
CA GLY A 135 13.77 -17.24 -12.89
C GLY A 135 13.15 -18.35 -13.75
N ALA A 136 12.05 -18.98 -13.32
CA ALA A 136 11.27 -19.86 -14.17
C ALA A 136 10.62 -19.07 -15.34
N PRO A 137 10.44 -19.72 -16.52
CA PRO A 137 9.87 -19.05 -17.67
C PRO A 137 8.39 -18.67 -17.42
N LEU A 138 8.06 -17.42 -17.77
CA LEU A 138 6.78 -16.76 -17.48
C LEU A 138 5.55 -17.48 -18.09
N ASP A 139 5.76 -18.28 -19.12
CA ASP A 139 4.74 -19.10 -19.77
C ASP A 139 4.21 -20.23 -18.87
N ARG A 140 4.94 -20.63 -17.83
CA ARG A 140 4.46 -21.61 -16.84
C ARG A 140 3.61 -20.99 -15.72
N ALA A 141 3.82 -19.71 -15.42
CA ALA A 141 2.96 -18.94 -14.52
C ALA A 141 1.66 -18.46 -15.21
N SER A 142 1.51 -18.68 -16.52
CA SER A 142 0.32 -18.28 -17.29
C SER A 142 -0.99 -18.83 -16.73
N ARG A 143 -0.97 -20.03 -16.11
CA ARG A 143 -2.14 -20.61 -15.44
C ARG A 143 -2.54 -19.85 -14.17
N LEU A 144 -1.58 -19.36 -13.39
CA LEU A 144 -1.87 -18.50 -12.22
C LEU A 144 -2.56 -17.19 -12.64
N TYR A 145 -2.16 -16.63 -13.79
CA TYR A 145 -2.79 -15.42 -14.33
C TYR A 145 -4.16 -15.69 -14.98
N GLN A 146 -4.34 -16.82 -15.66
CA GLN A 146 -5.64 -17.21 -16.22
C GLN A 146 -6.66 -17.52 -15.12
N ASP A 147 -6.25 -18.18 -14.04
CA ASP A 147 -7.13 -18.44 -12.90
C ASP A 147 -7.50 -17.13 -12.18
N LEU A 148 -6.55 -16.19 -12.02
CA LEU A 148 -6.82 -14.85 -11.49
C LEU A 148 -7.78 -14.03 -12.38
N GLN A 149 -7.69 -14.17 -13.71
CA GLN A 149 -8.61 -13.49 -14.63
C GLN A 149 -10.02 -14.12 -14.64
N ASN A 150 -10.11 -15.45 -14.52
CA ASN A 150 -11.39 -16.16 -14.52
C ASN A 150 -12.15 -16.08 -13.18
N THR A 151 -11.46 -15.81 -12.07
CA THR A 151 -12.09 -15.67 -10.75
C THR A 151 -12.93 -14.38 -10.63
N TYR A 152 -12.74 -13.41 -11.54
CA TYR A 152 -13.40 -12.09 -11.49
C TYR A 152 -14.17 -11.69 -12.75
N THR A 153 -14.41 -12.61 -13.68
CA THR A 153 -15.44 -12.41 -14.71
C THR A 153 -16.77 -13.02 -14.24
N VAL A 154 -17.60 -12.18 -13.61
CA VAL A 154 -19.06 -12.34 -13.59
C VAL A 154 -19.65 -11.28 -14.51
#